data_AF-A0A9X8QD67-F1
#
_entry.id   AF-A0A9X8QD67-F1
#
_cell.length_a   1.000
_cell.length_b   1.000
_cell.length_c   1.000
_cell.angle_alpha   90.00
_cell.angle_beta   90.00
_cell.angle_gamma   90.00
#
_symmetry.space_group_name_H-M   'P 1'
#
loop_
_entity.id
_entity.type
_entity.pdbx_description
1 polymer ?
#
loop_
_entity_poly.entity_id
_entity_poly.type
_entity_poly.pdbx_seq_one_letter_code
_entity_poly.pdbx_strand_id
1 'polypeptide(L)'
;MELVYKISYHRMQDHYLPKLVQAIRLVSEEDLWKQEASVNSIGGIVLHICEHLQRNTWRYKDPNIVFENGIEEYFPVKRQRTEVVLQYVEKVFDEWGKAYIQAREEKSHVELHSLLHLVEHTSYHLGQIVDRTKSIQGQQFNFCQNGINEKNLRTRVETSKF
;
A
#
# COMPACT_ATOMS: atom_id res chain seq x y z
N MET A 1 2.02 -4.14 22.93
CA MET A 1 2.43 -4.52 21.55
C MET A 1 1.24 -4.77 20.63
N GLU A 2 0.15 -5.38 21.07
CA GLU A 2 -1.04 -5.63 20.22
C GLU A 2 -1.60 -4.37 19.53
N LEU A 3 -1.59 -3.23 20.23
CA LEU A 3 -2.06 -1.96 19.68
C LEU A 3 -1.27 -1.50 18.44
N VAL A 4 0.06 -1.66 18.40
CA VAL A 4 0.84 -1.26 17.21
C VAL A 4 0.49 -2.12 16.00
N TYR A 5 0.23 -3.42 16.19
CA TYR A 5 -0.22 -4.30 15.12
C TYR A 5 -1.59 -3.92 14.58
N LYS A 6 -2.54 -3.57 15.46
CA LYS A 6 -3.87 -3.06 15.06
C LYS A 6 -3.75 -1.76 14.28
N ILE A 7 -2.95 -0.81 14.78
CA ILE A 7 -2.70 0.48 14.11
C ILE A 7 -2.09 0.26 12.72
N SER A 8 -1.03 -0.55 12.61
CA SER A 8 -0.36 -0.84 11.34
C SER A 8 -1.32 -1.43 10.30
N TYR A 9 -2.14 -2.40 10.70
CA TYR A 9 -3.15 -2.97 9.82
C TYR A 9 -4.15 -1.93 9.31
N HIS A 10 -4.75 -1.17 10.23
CA HIS A 10 -5.76 -0.17 9.85
C HIS A 10 -5.15 1.01 9.06
N ARG A 11 -3.87 1.36 9.29
CA ARG A 11 -3.17 2.32 8.42
C ARG A 11 -3.08 1.81 6.99
N MET A 12 -2.68 0.56 6.79
CA MET A 12 -2.57 -0.05 5.46
C MET A 12 -3.96 -0.19 4.79
N GLN A 13 -4.93 -0.78 5.47
CA GLN A 13 -6.23 -1.15 4.90
C GLN A 13 -7.24 -0.01 4.82
N ASP A 14 -7.37 0.80 5.88
CA ASP A 14 -8.43 1.80 5.98
C ASP A 14 -7.96 3.22 5.62
N HIS A 15 -6.65 3.42 5.51
CA HIS A 15 -6.07 4.73 5.19
C HIS A 15 -5.29 4.72 3.88
N TYR A 16 -4.30 3.85 3.73
CA TYR A 16 -3.40 3.89 2.57
C TYR A 16 -4.04 3.31 1.32
N LEU A 17 -4.68 2.13 1.41
CA LEU A 17 -5.38 1.54 0.27
C LEU A 17 -6.45 2.48 -0.32
N PRO A 18 -7.37 3.09 0.47
CA PRO A 18 -8.37 3.99 -0.10
C PRO A 18 -7.78 5.24 -0.75
N LYS A 19 -6.72 5.81 -0.15
CA LYS A 19 -6.00 6.96 -0.74
C LYS A 19 -5.33 6.57 -2.06
N LEU A 20 -4.69 5.40 -2.09
CA LEU A 20 -4.02 4.85 -3.27
C LEU A 20 -5.02 4.63 -4.41
N VAL A 21 -6.14 3.96 -4.12
CA VAL A 21 -7.22 3.71 -5.09
C VAL A 21 -7.80 5.02 -5.63
N GLN A 22 -8.08 6.00 -4.76
CA GLN A 22 -8.56 7.31 -5.19
C GLN A 22 -7.54 8.02 -6.09
N ALA A 23 -6.26 7.96 -5.75
CA ALA A 23 -5.22 8.60 -6.53
C ALA A 23 -5.05 7.96 -7.91
N ILE A 24 -5.06 6.63 -8.01
CA ILE A 24 -4.93 5.92 -9.28
C ILE A 24 -6.15 6.18 -10.18
N ARG A 25 -7.37 6.18 -9.63
CA ARG A 25 -8.63 6.37 -10.39
C ARG A 25 -8.70 7.69 -11.15
N LEU A 26 -7.98 8.72 -10.72
CA LEU A 26 -8.03 10.04 -11.34
C LEU A 26 -6.98 10.23 -12.45
N VAL A 27 -6.07 9.28 -12.64
CA VAL A 27 -4.95 9.41 -13.59
C VAL A 27 -5.31 8.68 -14.89
N SER A 28 -5.05 9.33 -16.03
CA SER A 28 -5.18 8.69 -17.34
C SER A 28 -4.18 7.54 -17.50
N GLU A 29 -4.43 6.58 -18.39
CA GLU A 29 -3.46 5.50 -18.61
C GLU A 29 -2.10 6.03 -19.09
N GLU A 30 -2.10 7.09 -19.90
CA GLU A 30 -0.87 7.76 -20.37
C GLU A 30 -0.09 8.33 -19.18
N ASP A 31 -0.74 9.14 -18.36
CA ASP A 31 -0.10 9.76 -17.19
C ASP A 31 0.32 8.73 -16.12
N LEU A 32 -0.42 7.62 -16.01
CA LEU A 32 -0.12 6.54 -15.07
C LEU A 32 1.25 5.93 -15.39
N TRP A 33 1.55 5.75 -16.68
CA TRP A 33 2.78 5.12 -17.15
C TRP A 33 3.85 6.09 -17.63
N LYS A 34 3.55 7.40 -17.62
CA LYS A 34 4.51 8.44 -17.96
C LYS A 34 5.72 8.35 -17.03
N GLN A 35 6.89 8.17 -17.64
CA GLN A 35 8.18 8.12 -16.96
C GLN A 35 9.06 9.24 -17.51
N GLU A 36 9.67 10.01 -16.62
CA GLU A 36 10.68 11.02 -16.95
C GLU A 36 12.06 10.50 -16.53
N ALA A 37 13.14 11.07 -17.07
CA ALA A 37 14.47 10.46 -17.07
C ALA A 37 14.96 9.96 -15.69
N SER A 38 14.67 10.69 -14.62
CA SER A 38 15.08 10.35 -13.24
C SER A 38 13.91 10.02 -12.31
N VAL A 39 12.70 9.86 -12.86
CA VAL A 39 11.46 9.78 -12.07
C VAL A 39 10.64 8.57 -12.51
N ASN A 40 10.50 7.59 -11.61
CA ASN A 40 9.65 6.41 -11.81
C ASN A 40 8.22 6.81 -12.18
N SER A 41 7.51 6.04 -13.01
CA SER A 41 6.10 6.31 -13.30
C SER A 41 5.19 6.09 -12.08
N ILE A 42 3.98 6.66 -12.06
CA ILE A 42 3.00 6.41 -10.99
C ILE A 42 2.69 4.90 -10.92
N GLY A 43 2.42 4.27 -12.07
CA GLY A 43 2.17 2.84 -12.17
C GLY A 43 3.35 1.99 -11.70
N GLY A 44 4.58 2.41 -12.01
CA GLY A 44 5.79 1.75 -11.50
C GLY A 44 5.89 1.78 -9.98
N ILE A 45 5.61 2.93 -9.36
CA ILE A 45 5.59 3.07 -7.89
C ILE A 45 4.46 2.23 -7.27
N VAL A 46 3.28 2.20 -7.88
CA VAL A 46 2.16 1.36 -7.43
C VAL A 46 2.57 -0.12 -7.44
N LEU A 47 3.18 -0.59 -8.52
CA LEU A 47 3.64 -1.98 -8.62
C LEU A 47 4.76 -2.29 -7.64
N HIS A 48 5.66 -1.34 -7.39
CA HIS A 48 6.70 -1.46 -6.36
C HIS A 48 6.10 -1.66 -4.97
N ILE A 49 5.11 -0.85 -4.57
CA ILE A 49 4.36 -1.05 -3.31
C ILE A 49 3.77 -2.46 -3.27
N CYS A 50 3.16 -2.92 -4.37
CA CYS A 50 2.55 -4.25 -4.43
C CYS A 50 3.56 -5.38 -4.21
N GLU A 51 4.77 -5.30 -4.77
CA GLU A 51 5.81 -6.31 -4.52
C GLU A 51 6.24 -6.34 -3.04
N HIS A 52 6.35 -5.17 -2.39
CA HIS A 52 6.63 -5.10 -0.96
C HIS A 52 5.54 -5.78 -0.12
N LEU A 53 4.26 -5.55 -0.45
CA LEU A 53 3.16 -6.25 0.21
C LEU A 53 3.23 -7.76 -0.04
N GLN A 54 3.41 -8.20 -1.29
CA GLN A 54 3.47 -9.63 -1.63
C GLN A 54 4.62 -10.35 -0.92
N ARG A 55 5.81 -9.75 -0.87
CA ARG A 55 6.95 -10.33 -0.13
C ARG A 55 6.66 -10.46 1.35
N ASN A 56 6.00 -9.49 1.97
CA ASN A 56 5.57 -9.60 3.37
C ASN A 56 4.48 -10.66 3.54
N THR A 57 3.51 -10.75 2.63
CA THR A 57 2.49 -11.80 2.62
C THR A 57 3.13 -13.19 2.57
N TRP A 58 4.17 -13.39 1.75
CA TRP A 58 4.90 -14.65 1.69
C TRP A 58 5.68 -14.93 2.97
N ARG A 59 6.35 -13.93 3.56
CA ARG A 59 7.04 -14.08 4.86
C ARG A 59 6.10 -14.47 6.01
N TYR A 60 4.86 -13.98 5.99
CA TYR A 60 3.88 -14.37 7.00
C TYR A 60 3.45 -15.84 6.86
N LYS A 61 3.47 -16.38 5.63
CA LYS A 61 3.13 -17.78 5.33
C LYS A 61 4.32 -18.73 5.53
N ASP A 62 5.52 -18.26 5.20
CA ASP A 62 6.78 -18.98 5.34
C ASP A 62 7.86 -18.03 5.88
N PRO A 63 8.11 -18.02 7.20
CA PRO A 63 9.13 -17.18 7.82
C PRO A 63 10.56 -17.45 7.34
N ASN A 64 10.82 -18.61 6.73
CA ASN A 64 12.15 -18.98 6.25
C ASN A 64 12.37 -18.64 4.77
N ILE A 65 11.38 -18.03 4.11
CA ILE A 65 11.51 -17.67 2.70
C ILE A 65 12.66 -16.68 2.49
N VAL A 66 13.53 -17.00 1.53
CA VAL A 66 14.65 -16.14 1.11
C VAL A 66 14.35 -15.61 -0.27
N PHE A 67 14.49 -14.29 -0.45
CA PHE A 67 14.42 -13.66 -1.77
C PHE A 67 15.84 -13.45 -2.29
N GLU A 68 16.17 -14.07 -3.41
CA GLU A 68 17.50 -14.00 -4.01
C GLU A 68 17.85 -12.58 -4.51
N ASN A 69 16.84 -11.84 -4.97
CA ASN A 69 17.02 -10.50 -5.54
C ASN A 69 16.29 -9.44 -4.71
N GLY A 70 16.93 -8.28 -4.56
CA GLY A 70 16.31 -7.06 -4.07
C GLY A 70 15.21 -6.52 -5.00
N ILE A 71 14.38 -5.62 -4.49
CA ILE A 71 13.34 -4.91 -5.27
C ILE A 71 13.46 -3.39 -5.15
N GLU A 72 14.57 -2.90 -4.60
CA GLU A 72 14.83 -1.49 -4.33
C GLU A 72 14.67 -0.64 -5.59
N GLU A 73 15.13 -1.16 -6.74
CA GLU A 73 15.05 -0.50 -8.06
C GLU A 73 13.96 -1.10 -8.97
N TYR A 74 13.06 -1.92 -8.43
CA TYR A 74 11.99 -2.53 -9.23
C TYR A 74 10.79 -1.57 -9.36
N PHE A 75 10.76 -0.83 -10.47
CA PHE A 75 9.67 0.08 -10.85
C PHE A 75 9.23 -0.17 -12.31
N PRO A 76 8.49 -1.26 -12.59
CA PRO A 76 8.21 -1.67 -13.95
C PRO A 76 7.21 -0.74 -14.65
N VAL A 77 7.40 -0.51 -15.95
CA VAL A 77 6.43 0.17 -16.83
C VAL A 77 5.70 -0.88 -17.66
N LYS A 78 4.49 -1.25 -17.25
CA LYS A 78 3.71 -2.34 -17.89
C LYS A 78 2.68 -1.87 -18.91
N ARG A 79 2.37 -0.56 -18.97
CA ARG A 79 1.36 0.03 -19.88
C ARG A 79 -0.01 -0.67 -19.83
N GLN A 80 -0.43 -1.07 -18.62
CA GLN A 80 -1.72 -1.73 -18.38
C GLN A 80 -2.83 -0.70 -18.16
N ARG A 81 -4.07 -1.10 -18.44
CA ARG A 81 -5.24 -0.26 -18.15
C ARG A 81 -5.35 0.07 -16.67
N THR A 82 -5.83 1.27 -16.35
CA THR A 82 -5.98 1.76 -14.97
C THR A 82 -6.83 0.80 -14.12
N GLU A 83 -7.90 0.23 -14.68
CA GLU A 83 -8.77 -0.72 -13.96
C GLU A 83 -8.05 -2.01 -13.61
N VAL A 84 -7.14 -2.49 -14.47
CA VAL A 84 -6.35 -3.71 -14.21
C VAL A 84 -5.37 -3.46 -13.07
N VAL A 85 -4.74 -2.28 -13.04
CA VAL A 85 -3.85 -1.88 -11.94
C VAL A 85 -4.63 -1.77 -10.63
N LEU A 86 -5.81 -1.15 -10.64
CA LEU A 86 -6.68 -1.03 -9.46
C LEU A 86 -7.09 -2.40 -8.91
N GLN A 87 -7.56 -3.30 -9.78
CA GLN A 87 -7.91 -4.68 -9.39
C GLN A 87 -6.72 -5.41 -8.77
N TYR A 88 -5.51 -5.21 -9.33
CA TYR A 88 -4.30 -5.81 -8.79
C TYR A 88 -3.94 -5.26 -7.41
N VAL A 89 -4.01 -3.93 -7.23
CA VAL A 89 -3.76 -3.27 -5.93
C VAL A 89 -4.73 -3.78 -4.87
N GLU A 90 -6.03 -3.77 -5.16
CA GLU A 90 -7.06 -4.24 -4.23
C GLU A 90 -6.84 -5.71 -3.86
N LYS A 91 -6.52 -6.56 -4.85
CA LYS A 91 -6.19 -7.97 -4.62
C LYS A 91 -4.96 -8.15 -3.71
N VAL A 92 -3.87 -7.44 -3.98
CA VAL A 92 -2.62 -7.59 -3.21
C VAL A 92 -2.81 -7.12 -1.76
N PHE A 93 -3.52 -6.01 -1.55
CA PHE A 93 -3.84 -5.55 -0.20
C PHE A 93 -4.77 -6.51 0.54
N ASP A 94 -5.77 -7.09 -0.14
CA ASP A 94 -6.66 -8.10 0.45
C ASP A 94 -5.91 -9.37 0.85
N GLU A 95 -5.04 -9.89 -0.03
CA GLU A 95 -4.20 -11.05 0.26
C GLU A 95 -3.25 -10.80 1.43
N TRP A 96 -2.62 -9.63 1.48
CA TRP A 96 -1.77 -9.22 2.60
C TRP A 96 -2.58 -9.10 3.90
N GLY A 97 -3.76 -8.49 3.86
CA GLY A 97 -4.62 -8.31 5.02
C GLY A 97 -5.06 -9.64 5.62
N LYS A 98 -5.48 -10.59 4.78
CA LYS A 98 -5.85 -11.95 5.20
C LYS A 98 -4.67 -12.69 5.82
N ALA A 99 -3.52 -12.70 5.15
CA ALA A 99 -2.32 -13.36 5.67
C ALA A 99 -1.85 -12.73 6.98
N TYR A 100 -1.93 -11.40 7.11
CA TYR A 100 -1.60 -10.69 8.32
C TYR A 100 -2.53 -11.07 9.48
N ILE A 101 -3.85 -11.05 9.27
CA ILE A 101 -4.82 -11.44 10.32
C ILE A 101 -4.57 -12.88 10.76
N GLN A 102 -4.46 -13.82 9.81
CA GLN A 102 -4.17 -15.22 10.11
C GLN A 102 -2.89 -15.35 10.92
N ALA A 103 -1.81 -14.68 10.50
CA ALA A 103 -0.55 -14.69 11.20
C ALA A 103 -0.66 -14.16 12.65
N ARG A 104 -1.52 -13.14 12.88
CA ARG A 104 -1.79 -12.61 14.22
C ARG A 104 -2.61 -13.58 15.08
N GLU A 105 -3.65 -14.19 14.53
CA GLU A 105 -4.53 -15.14 15.22
C GLU A 105 -3.78 -16.42 15.63
N GLU A 106 -2.93 -16.93 14.74
CA GLU A 106 -2.07 -18.10 14.99
C GLU A 106 -0.89 -17.79 15.93
N LYS A 107 -0.74 -16.52 16.36
CA LYS A 107 0.41 -16.02 17.13
C LYS A 107 1.75 -16.32 16.44
N SER A 108 1.74 -16.40 15.11
CA SER A 108 2.93 -16.56 14.29
C SER A 108 3.78 -15.28 14.33
N HIS A 109 5.03 -15.39 13.88
CA HIS A 109 5.99 -14.29 13.96
C HIS A 109 5.77 -13.26 12.85
N VAL A 110 5.07 -12.18 13.16
CA VAL A 110 5.13 -10.92 12.39
C VAL A 110 6.22 -10.06 13.02
N GLU A 111 7.35 -9.95 12.35
CA GLU A 111 8.49 -9.15 12.81
C GLU A 111 8.15 -7.64 12.73
N LEU A 112 8.29 -6.93 13.85
CA LEU A 112 7.80 -5.55 13.98
C LEU A 112 8.60 -4.56 13.15
N HIS A 113 9.93 -4.69 13.05
CA HIS A 113 10.75 -3.81 12.22
C HIS A 113 10.35 -3.90 10.74
N SER A 114 10.11 -5.11 10.25
CA SER A 114 9.67 -5.40 8.89
C SER A 114 8.27 -4.83 8.63
N LEU A 115 7.35 -4.96 9.58
CA LEU A 115 6.02 -4.38 9.49
C LEU A 115 6.07 -2.84 9.46
N LEU A 116 6.84 -2.22 10.35
CA LEU A 116 6.95 -0.76 10.41
C LEU A 116 7.62 -0.22 9.14
N HIS A 117 8.67 -0.87 8.65
CA HIS A 117 9.27 -0.54 7.36
C HIS A 117 8.22 -0.62 6.24
N LEU A 118 7.41 -1.69 6.15
CA LEU A 118 6.35 -1.79 5.13
C LEU A 118 5.35 -0.63 5.22
N VAL A 119 4.90 -0.27 6.43
CA VAL A 119 3.96 0.83 6.66
C VAL A 119 4.57 2.18 6.25
N GLU A 120 5.80 2.46 6.67
CA GLU A 120 6.51 3.71 6.36
C GLU A 120 6.80 3.83 4.87
N HIS A 121 7.30 2.75 4.26
CA HIS A 121 7.62 2.69 2.82
C HIS A 121 6.38 2.87 1.95
N THR A 122 5.27 2.25 2.34
CA THR A 122 3.98 2.43 1.67
C THR A 122 3.51 3.89 1.79
N SER A 123 3.63 4.50 2.98
CA SER A 123 3.26 5.89 3.20
C SER A 123 4.12 6.86 2.40
N TYR A 124 5.43 6.62 2.33
CA TYR A 124 6.39 7.41 1.56
C TYR A 124 6.01 7.44 0.07
N HIS A 125 5.83 6.27 -0.54
CA HIS A 125 5.48 6.17 -1.95
C HIS A 125 4.04 6.62 -2.25
N LEU A 126 3.10 6.39 -1.34
CA LEU A 126 1.75 6.94 -1.45
C LEU A 126 1.78 8.47 -1.51
N GLY A 127 2.64 9.12 -0.71
CA GLY A 127 2.86 10.56 -0.76
C GLY A 127 3.27 11.04 -2.16
N GLN A 128 4.24 10.35 -2.77
CA GLN A 128 4.70 10.64 -4.14
C GLN A 128 3.58 10.48 -5.18
N ILE A 129 2.79 9.40 -5.07
CA ILE A 129 1.67 9.15 -5.99
C ILE A 129 0.62 10.25 -5.84
N VAL A 130 0.21 10.57 -4.61
CA VAL A 130 -0.79 11.61 -4.34
C VAL A 130 -0.32 12.96 -4.88
N ASP A 131 0.93 13.35 -4.62
CA ASP A 131 1.47 14.64 -5.06
C ASP A 131 1.46 14.76 -6.59
N ARG A 132 1.92 13.73 -7.30
CA ARG A 132 1.92 13.71 -8.76
C ARG A 132 0.52 13.72 -9.34
N THR A 133 -0.41 12.92 -8.79
CA THR A 133 -1.80 12.96 -9.24
C THR A 133 -2.41 14.35 -9.04
N LYS A 134 -2.15 15.02 -7.91
CA LYS A 134 -2.62 16.40 -7.69
C LYS A 134 -2.04 17.36 -8.72
N SER A 135 -0.75 17.23 -9.03
CA SER A 135 -0.10 18.09 -10.02
C SER A 135 -0.67 17.90 -11.43
N ILE A 136 -1.04 16.68 -11.80
CA ILE A 136 -1.67 16.38 -13.10
C ILE A 136 -3.11 16.90 -13.15
N GLN A 137 -3.88 16.63 -12.09
CA GLN A 137 -5.33 16.84 -12.09
C GLN A 137 -5.76 18.24 -11.62
N GLY A 138 -4.87 19.00 -10.98
CA GLY A 138 -5.18 20.33 -10.43
C GLY A 138 -6.23 20.33 -9.32
N GLN A 139 -6.49 19.18 -8.69
CA GLN A 139 -7.56 19.02 -7.68
C GLN A 139 -7.05 18.50 -6.34
N GLN A 140 -7.73 18.88 -5.25
CA GLN A 140 -7.45 18.37 -3.91
C GLN A 140 -8.29 17.11 -3.63
N PHE A 141 -7.65 16.10 -3.05
CA PHE A 141 -8.34 14.86 -2.66
C PHE A 141 -9.24 14.99 -1.42
N ASN A 142 -8.97 15.98 -0.55
CA ASN A 142 -9.73 16.21 0.68
C ASN A 142 -9.91 14.95 1.55
N PHE A 143 -8.89 14.06 1.60
CA PHE A 143 -8.96 12.76 2.28
C PHE A 143 -9.49 12.86 3.72
N CYS A 144 -9.03 13.86 4.48
CA CYS A 144 -9.43 14.04 5.88
C CYS A 144 -10.91 14.42 6.02
N GLN A 145 -11.39 15.33 5.16
CA GLN A 145 -12.80 15.74 5.10
C GLN A 145 -13.69 14.58 4.65
N ASN A 146 -13.16 13.70 3.79
CA ASN A 146 -13.81 12.48 3.32
C ASN A 146 -13.69 11.30 4.31
N GLY A 147 -13.32 11.57 5.57
CA GLY A 147 -13.32 10.57 6.64
C GLY A 147 -12.05 9.74 6.78
N ILE A 148 -11.02 9.94 5.94
CA ILE A 148 -9.72 9.27 6.07
C ILE A 148 -8.81 10.11 6.99
N ASN A 149 -9.17 10.17 8.27
CA ASN A 149 -8.50 10.96 9.30
C ASN A 149 -8.16 10.11 10.55
N GLU A 150 -7.31 10.65 11.44
CA GLU A 150 -6.82 9.95 12.63
C GLU A 150 -7.93 9.63 13.64
N LYS A 151 -8.96 10.49 13.76
CA LYS A 151 -10.11 10.21 14.65
C LYS A 151 -10.82 8.93 14.21
N ASN A 152 -11.14 8.82 12.92
CA ASN A 152 -11.81 7.64 12.38
C ASN A 152 -10.91 6.40 12.41
N LEU A 153 -9.60 6.55 12.16
CA LEU A 153 -8.63 5.46 12.32
C LEU A 153 -8.63 4.92 13.75
N ARG A 154 -8.57 5.83 14.73
CA ARG A 154 -8.60 5.47 16.15
C ARG A 154 -9.87 4.70 16.51
N THR A 155 -11.04 5.18 16.07
CA THR A 155 -12.30 4.45 16.28
C THR A 155 -12.25 3.04 15.70
N ARG A 156 -11.71 2.85 14.49
CA ARG A 156 -11.55 1.51 13.89
C ARG A 156 -10.62 0.63 14.73
N VAL A 157 -9.46 1.14 15.14
CA VAL A 157 -8.50 0.42 15.98
C VAL A 157 -9.14 -0.03 17.30
N GLU A 158 -9.85 0.86 17.99
CA GLU A 158 -10.49 0.60 19.29
C GLU A 158 -11.67 -0.38 19.19
N THR A 159 -12.35 -0.42 18.04
CA THR A 159 -13.53 -1.29 17.82
C THR A 159 -13.21 -2.62 17.14
N SER A 160 -12.02 -2.74 16.53
CA SER A 160 -11.57 -3.96 15.88
C SER A 160 -11.35 -5.09 16.90
N LYS A 161 -11.86 -6.27 16.57
CA LYS A 161 -11.80 -7.47 17.44
C LYS A 161 -10.64 -8.42 17.14
N PHE A 162 -9.65 -7.95 16.36
CA PHE A 162 -8.41 -8.67 16.01
C PHE A 162 -8.03 -9.76 17.01
#